data_AF-A0A1H0N7B6-F1
#
_entry.id   AF-A0A1H0N7B6-F1
#
_cell.length_a   1.000
_cell.length_b   1.000
_cell.length_c   1.000
_cell.angle_alpha   90.00
_cell.angle_beta   90.00
_cell.angle_gamma   90.00
#
_symmetry.space_group_name_H-M   'P 1'
#
loop_
_entity.id
_entity.type
_entity.pdbx_description
1 polymer ?
#
loop_
_entity_poly.entity_id
_entity_poly.type
_entity_poly.pdbx_seq_one_letter_code
_entity_poly.pdbx_strand_id
1 'polypeptide(L)'
;MKKIEQNVEQRGLEFGALTLGDCIDIAVETKCRVSDVIICEAMVQTGLDREQVDHQLINSFGHNFKALATGLESGTSFLFGSVASEMIRPDSSKIVEDDLINKMIIYTLAAQVGNHSVGLQPCAGTGDSCPYAGFMRAVMEDFSHQDCVRSAAVLLKIGTMFRVGKTSTGCNMEGFGAGSAATAGAFVELFGGTPEAVGRAVVLAVSPTIGNPCTPRVMVPGLCATHIGGAIMNGKLASHLAMHTGIPVNVPVDVMIAMAAAVHPLSAKHIVPEVVRHMEPYFRTNDAVEAYVDDAVKSEESQRKARVHETAIETMRDMARRANPIVKPFGTAVVGGSSQAVGSPTNTGRLAHFLAKGKITKVVIDLYPELFARRGINVPGIVMGAVYGASTADGLMYKEVMDRIRRDGIEIEINQVKEYQMQRVTVVASEQSSVVDARNRGGGRLAVVQVEPDLKRCLELAKSLDIEIVQ
;
A
#
# COMPACT_ATOMS: atom_id res chain seq x y z
N MET A 1 19.98 -20.42 -21.60
CA MET A 1 21.27 -20.21 -20.92
C MET A 1 22.20 -19.30 -21.71
N LYS A 2 22.85 -19.74 -22.80
CA LYS A 2 23.79 -18.88 -23.57
C LYS A 2 23.27 -17.48 -23.94
N LYS A 3 22.02 -17.36 -24.39
CA LYS A 3 21.40 -16.06 -24.70
C LYS A 3 21.26 -15.14 -23.48
N ILE A 4 20.99 -15.71 -22.31
CA ILE A 4 20.84 -15.00 -21.04
C ILE A 4 22.22 -14.51 -20.59
N GLU A 5 23.23 -15.40 -20.59
CA GLU A 5 24.61 -15.06 -20.23
C GLU A 5 25.17 -13.94 -21.12
N GLN A 6 25.00 -14.05 -22.44
CA GLN A 6 25.42 -13.01 -23.38
C GLN A 6 24.72 -11.67 -23.14
N ASN A 7 23.44 -11.69 -22.79
CA ASN A 7 22.68 -10.47 -22.52
C ASN A 7 23.14 -9.81 -21.22
N VAL A 8 23.37 -10.58 -20.17
CA VAL A 8 23.94 -10.11 -18.89
C VAL A 8 25.31 -9.46 -19.11
N GLU A 9 26.20 -10.12 -19.85
CA GLU A 9 27.52 -9.60 -20.19
C GLU A 9 27.44 -8.30 -21.02
N GLN A 10 26.58 -8.26 -22.05
CA GLN A 10 26.37 -7.06 -22.88
C GLN A 10 25.85 -5.86 -22.10
N ARG A 11 25.07 -6.09 -21.05
CA ARG A 11 24.55 -5.04 -20.16
C ARG A 11 25.54 -4.63 -19.06
N GLY A 12 26.69 -5.30 -18.94
CA GLY A 12 27.64 -5.08 -17.85
C GLY A 12 27.06 -5.43 -16.47
N LEU A 13 26.11 -6.36 -16.43
CA LEU A 13 25.49 -6.85 -15.20
C LEU A 13 26.26 -8.08 -14.66
N GLU A 14 26.11 -8.36 -13.37
CA GLU A 14 26.75 -9.47 -12.69
C GLU A 14 25.72 -10.48 -12.18
N PHE A 15 25.88 -11.76 -12.55
CA PHE A 15 25.15 -12.85 -11.90
C PHE A 15 25.51 -12.88 -10.42
N GLY A 16 24.55 -12.68 -9.52
CA GLY A 16 24.90 -12.29 -8.14
C GLY A 16 24.03 -11.15 -7.67
N ALA A 17 23.87 -10.18 -8.55
CA ALA A 17 23.39 -8.85 -8.25
C ALA A 17 22.22 -8.41 -9.14
N LEU A 18 21.64 -9.32 -9.94
CA LEU A 18 20.51 -8.95 -10.81
C LEU A 18 19.33 -8.48 -9.96
N THR A 19 18.76 -7.32 -10.27
CA THR A 19 17.49 -6.90 -9.68
C THR A 19 16.33 -7.69 -10.28
N LEU A 20 15.11 -7.49 -9.76
CA LEU A 20 13.93 -8.04 -10.44
C LEU A 20 13.71 -7.37 -11.80
N GLY A 21 13.95 -6.05 -11.89
CA GLY A 21 13.93 -5.31 -13.15
C GLY A 21 14.89 -5.89 -14.18
N ASP A 22 16.14 -6.16 -13.79
CA ASP A 22 17.13 -6.80 -14.66
C ASP A 22 16.64 -8.16 -15.17
N CYS A 23 16.12 -9.01 -14.28
CA CYS A 23 15.59 -10.32 -14.66
C CYS A 23 14.43 -10.20 -15.66
N ILE A 24 13.56 -9.20 -15.50
CA ILE A 24 12.45 -8.93 -16.42
C ILE A 24 12.97 -8.49 -17.78
N ASP A 25 13.85 -7.48 -17.83
CA ASP A 25 14.38 -6.93 -19.07
C ASP A 25 15.13 -8.00 -19.89
N ILE A 26 15.95 -8.81 -19.23
CA ILE A 26 16.66 -9.93 -19.86
C ILE A 26 15.65 -10.96 -20.40
N ALA A 27 14.59 -11.26 -19.65
CA ALA A 27 13.56 -12.21 -20.09
C ALA A 27 12.81 -11.72 -21.33
N VAL A 28 12.49 -10.41 -21.38
CA VAL A 28 11.88 -9.77 -22.56
C VAL A 28 12.79 -9.91 -23.78
N GLU A 29 14.06 -9.50 -23.67
CA GLU A 29 14.98 -9.49 -24.81
C GLU A 29 15.35 -10.88 -25.30
N THR A 30 15.52 -11.83 -24.38
CA THR A 30 15.89 -13.20 -24.71
C THR A 30 14.69 -14.10 -25.03
N LYS A 31 13.47 -13.57 -24.92
CA LYS A 31 12.19 -14.25 -25.18
C LYS A 31 12.02 -15.52 -24.34
N CYS A 32 12.31 -15.42 -23.05
CA CYS A 32 12.11 -16.49 -22.08
C CYS A 32 11.26 -16.01 -20.90
N ARG A 33 11.07 -16.87 -19.89
CA ARG A 33 10.37 -16.51 -18.66
C ARG A 33 11.31 -15.82 -17.68
N VAL A 34 10.77 -15.02 -16.78
CA VAL A 34 11.56 -14.38 -15.71
C VAL A 34 12.21 -15.44 -14.83
N SER A 35 11.46 -16.51 -14.52
CA SER A 35 11.96 -17.69 -13.83
C SER A 35 13.17 -18.36 -14.52
N ASP A 36 13.26 -18.35 -15.85
CA ASP A 36 14.41 -18.92 -16.56
C ASP A 36 15.68 -18.09 -16.33
N VAL A 37 15.56 -16.76 -16.24
CA VAL A 37 16.68 -15.85 -15.93
C VAL A 37 17.13 -16.03 -14.48
N ILE A 38 16.18 -16.10 -13.55
CA ILE A 38 16.46 -16.31 -12.11
C ILE A 38 17.17 -17.65 -11.89
N ILE A 39 16.70 -18.72 -12.53
CA ILE A 39 17.33 -20.04 -12.41
C ILE A 39 18.71 -20.03 -13.07
N CYS A 40 18.88 -19.36 -14.21
CA CYS A 40 20.20 -19.18 -14.84
C CYS A 40 21.18 -18.48 -13.90
N GLU A 41 20.74 -17.43 -13.21
CA GLU A 41 21.55 -16.75 -12.19
C GLU A 41 21.93 -17.70 -11.05
N ALA A 42 20.98 -18.46 -10.51
CA ALA A 42 21.25 -19.42 -9.45
C ALA A 42 22.25 -20.51 -9.89
N MET A 43 22.14 -21.03 -11.11
CA MET A 43 23.08 -22.00 -11.68
C MET A 43 24.49 -21.42 -11.76
N VAL A 44 24.64 -20.19 -12.25
CA VAL A 44 25.96 -19.53 -12.36
C VAL A 44 26.56 -19.25 -10.98
N GLN A 45 25.76 -18.74 -10.04
CA GLN A 45 26.23 -18.41 -8.68
C GLN A 45 26.69 -19.64 -7.89
N THR A 46 26.01 -20.76 -8.06
CA THR A 46 26.23 -21.97 -7.25
C THR A 46 27.10 -23.02 -7.94
N GLY A 47 27.27 -22.92 -9.27
CA GLY A 47 27.92 -23.94 -10.09
C GLY A 47 27.10 -25.22 -10.25
N LEU A 48 25.85 -25.23 -9.79
CA LEU A 48 24.94 -26.37 -9.88
C LEU A 48 24.29 -26.46 -11.26
N ASP A 49 23.96 -27.68 -11.68
CA ASP A 49 23.13 -27.88 -12.87
C ASP A 49 21.66 -27.54 -12.61
N ARG A 50 20.86 -27.57 -13.69
CA ARG A 50 19.45 -27.18 -13.63
C ARG A 50 18.62 -28.08 -12.71
N GLU A 51 18.84 -29.38 -12.74
CA GLU A 51 18.08 -30.35 -11.94
C GLU A 51 18.38 -30.16 -10.45
N GLN A 52 19.66 -29.94 -10.12
CA GLN A 52 20.12 -29.63 -8.77
C GLN A 52 19.51 -28.33 -8.24
N VAL A 53 19.50 -27.26 -9.05
CA VAL A 53 18.86 -25.98 -8.68
C VAL A 53 17.36 -26.15 -8.48
N ASP A 54 16.67 -26.81 -9.42
CA ASP A 54 15.23 -27.06 -9.33
C ASP A 54 14.88 -27.82 -8.04
N HIS A 55 15.66 -28.85 -7.70
CA HIS A 55 15.50 -29.60 -6.46
C HIS A 55 15.76 -28.75 -5.21
N GLN A 56 16.79 -27.89 -5.20
CA GLN A 56 17.06 -27.01 -4.07
C GLN A 56 15.98 -25.94 -3.87
N LEU A 57 15.41 -25.40 -4.95
CA LEU A 57 14.32 -24.43 -4.88
C LEU A 57 13.11 -25.03 -4.15
N ILE A 58 12.72 -26.26 -4.48
CA ILE A 58 11.58 -26.93 -3.84
C ILE A 58 11.92 -27.32 -2.40
N ASN A 59 13.12 -27.85 -2.16
CA ASN A 59 13.55 -28.25 -0.82
C ASN A 59 13.71 -27.09 0.17
N SER A 60 13.89 -25.85 -0.32
CA SER A 60 13.92 -24.66 0.54
C SER A 60 12.65 -24.50 1.40
N PHE A 61 11.54 -25.11 1.00
CA PHE A 61 10.27 -25.09 1.71
C PHE A 61 10.11 -26.24 2.73
N GLY A 62 11.07 -27.17 2.85
CA GLY A 62 10.92 -28.39 3.66
C GLY A 62 10.48 -28.16 5.10
N HIS A 63 11.13 -27.24 5.84
CA HIS A 63 10.71 -26.89 7.21
C HIS A 63 9.31 -26.27 7.23
N ASN A 64 9.00 -25.38 6.29
CA ASN A 64 7.70 -24.73 6.21
C ASN A 64 6.57 -25.73 5.93
N PHE A 65 6.82 -26.76 5.11
CA PHE A 65 5.86 -27.83 4.87
C PHE A 65 5.67 -28.72 6.10
N LYS A 66 6.73 -28.98 6.87
CA LYS A 66 6.60 -29.66 8.17
C LYS A 66 5.73 -28.86 9.13
N ALA A 67 5.97 -27.56 9.25
CA ALA A 67 5.14 -26.67 10.08
C ALA A 67 3.69 -26.68 9.60
N LEU A 68 3.45 -26.52 8.29
CA LEU A 68 2.12 -26.58 7.68
C LEU A 68 1.39 -27.88 8.04
N ALA A 69 2.03 -29.04 7.88
CA ALA A 69 1.43 -30.33 8.23
C ALA A 69 1.03 -30.37 9.72
N THR A 70 1.92 -29.94 10.61
CA THR A 70 1.59 -29.83 12.04
C THR A 70 0.39 -28.91 12.26
N GLY A 71 0.35 -27.74 11.63
CA GLY A 71 -0.75 -26.77 11.78
C GLY A 71 -2.10 -27.24 11.24
N LEU A 72 -2.13 -28.19 10.29
CA LEU A 72 -3.38 -28.81 9.81
C LEU A 72 -3.89 -29.89 10.75
N GLU A 73 -3.00 -30.67 11.37
CA GLU A 73 -3.37 -31.91 12.08
C GLU A 73 -3.56 -31.72 13.57
N SER A 74 -2.60 -31.08 14.24
CA SER A 74 -2.48 -31.11 15.71
C SER A 74 -1.96 -29.80 16.34
N GLY A 75 -1.51 -28.86 15.53
CA GLY A 75 -0.93 -27.61 15.96
C GLY A 75 -1.98 -26.68 16.57
N THR A 76 -1.56 -25.94 17.59
CA THR A 76 -2.34 -24.83 18.14
C THR A 76 -1.46 -23.61 18.29
N SER A 77 -2.08 -22.46 18.08
CA SER A 77 -1.39 -21.18 18.05
C SER A 77 -1.99 -20.26 19.10
N PHE A 78 -1.13 -19.64 19.91
CA PHE A 78 -1.56 -18.62 20.87
C PHE A 78 -2.18 -17.39 20.18
N LEU A 79 -1.98 -17.20 18.87
CA LEU A 79 -2.53 -16.08 18.10
C LEU A 79 -3.63 -16.48 17.14
N PHE A 80 -3.60 -17.71 16.62
CA PHE A 80 -4.48 -18.18 15.55
C PHE A 80 -5.37 -19.36 15.97
N GLY A 81 -5.24 -19.84 17.20
CA GLY A 81 -5.93 -21.05 17.65
C GLY A 81 -5.63 -22.23 16.73
N SER A 82 -6.71 -22.91 16.33
CA SER A 82 -6.75 -24.04 15.40
C SER A 82 -7.37 -23.67 14.05
N VAL A 83 -7.32 -22.39 13.65
CA VAL A 83 -8.06 -21.86 12.49
C VAL A 83 -7.87 -22.69 11.21
N ALA A 84 -6.66 -23.19 10.94
CA ALA A 84 -6.40 -23.95 9.72
C ALA A 84 -7.09 -25.32 9.72
N SER A 85 -7.10 -26.04 10.86
CA SER A 85 -7.77 -27.34 10.97
C SER A 85 -9.29 -27.19 11.04
N GLU A 86 -9.80 -26.05 11.51
CA GLU A 86 -11.21 -25.69 11.42
C GLU A 86 -11.63 -25.48 9.96
N MET A 87 -10.82 -24.78 9.16
CA MET A 87 -11.17 -24.44 7.76
C MET A 87 -11.20 -25.64 6.80
N ILE A 88 -10.63 -26.79 7.18
CA ILE A 88 -10.67 -28.02 6.35
C ILE A 88 -11.79 -28.99 6.74
N ARG A 89 -12.61 -28.65 7.75
CA ARG A 89 -13.73 -29.51 8.15
C ARG A 89 -14.79 -29.58 7.04
N PRO A 90 -15.52 -30.70 6.89
CA PRO A 90 -16.51 -30.86 5.82
C PRO A 90 -17.63 -29.82 5.81
N ASP A 91 -17.96 -29.25 6.97
CA ASP A 91 -19.01 -28.24 7.18
C ASP A 91 -18.49 -26.80 7.11
N SER A 92 -17.18 -26.61 6.91
CA SER A 92 -16.58 -25.27 6.83
C SER A 92 -16.93 -24.56 5.54
N SER A 93 -17.24 -23.26 5.67
CA SER A 93 -17.52 -22.38 4.54
C SER A 93 -16.22 -22.02 3.81
N LYS A 94 -16.31 -21.90 2.48
CA LYS A 94 -15.24 -21.29 1.69
C LYS A 94 -15.08 -19.82 2.07
N ILE A 95 -13.85 -19.33 2.08
CA ILE A 95 -13.54 -17.90 2.29
C ILE A 95 -13.89 -17.10 1.03
N VAL A 96 -13.65 -17.69 -0.14
CA VAL A 96 -13.96 -17.12 -1.46
C VAL A 96 -14.43 -18.21 -2.42
N GLU A 97 -15.12 -17.86 -3.49
CA GLU A 97 -15.53 -18.81 -4.54
C GLU A 97 -14.35 -19.16 -5.50
N ASP A 98 -13.21 -19.58 -4.95
CA ASP A 98 -12.01 -20.02 -5.69
C ASP A 98 -11.25 -21.07 -4.85
N ASP A 99 -11.27 -22.33 -5.28
CA ASP A 99 -10.70 -23.45 -4.51
C ASP A 99 -9.19 -23.38 -4.34
N LEU A 100 -8.47 -22.95 -5.38
CA LEU A 100 -7.02 -22.78 -5.33
C LEU A 100 -6.64 -21.73 -4.29
N ILE A 101 -7.35 -20.60 -4.28
CA ILE A 101 -7.11 -19.53 -3.32
C ILE A 101 -7.45 -19.94 -1.90
N ASN A 102 -8.54 -20.69 -1.69
CA ASN A 102 -8.85 -21.24 -0.37
C ASN A 102 -7.74 -22.16 0.13
N LYS A 103 -7.25 -23.09 -0.70
CA LYS A 103 -6.12 -23.96 -0.34
C LYS A 103 -4.90 -23.15 0.07
N MET A 104 -4.53 -22.15 -0.74
CA MET A 104 -3.37 -21.28 -0.44
C MET A 104 -3.51 -20.54 0.89
N ILE A 105 -4.71 -20.02 1.20
CA ILE A 105 -4.99 -19.34 2.47
C ILE A 105 -4.92 -20.33 3.64
N ILE A 106 -5.60 -21.47 3.54
CA ILE A 106 -5.60 -22.53 4.56
C ILE A 106 -4.17 -22.95 4.88
N TYR A 107 -3.38 -23.26 3.86
CA TYR A 107 -2.01 -23.70 4.00
C TYR A 107 -1.07 -22.60 4.54
N THR A 108 -1.32 -21.33 4.20
CA THR A 108 -0.60 -20.20 4.78
C THR A 108 -0.87 -20.08 6.28
N LEU A 109 -2.13 -20.20 6.69
CA LEU A 109 -2.52 -20.16 8.10
C LEU A 109 -2.00 -21.38 8.87
N ALA A 110 -2.04 -22.57 8.24
CA ALA A 110 -1.49 -23.79 8.81
C ALA A 110 0.02 -23.67 9.07
N ALA A 111 0.78 -23.14 8.11
CA ALA A 111 2.21 -22.91 8.30
C ALA A 111 2.48 -22.00 9.51
N GLN A 112 1.69 -20.93 9.67
CA GLN A 112 1.82 -20.05 10.84
C GLN A 112 1.46 -20.74 12.16
N VAL A 113 0.37 -21.53 12.18
CA VAL A 113 -0.03 -22.29 13.37
C VAL A 113 1.07 -23.26 13.77
N GLY A 114 1.60 -24.02 12.80
CA GLY A 114 2.67 -24.97 13.03
C GLY A 114 3.98 -24.33 13.45
N ASN A 115 4.33 -23.15 12.93
CA ASN A 115 5.54 -22.43 13.34
C ASN A 115 5.55 -22.12 14.84
N HIS A 116 4.39 -21.90 15.47
CA HIS A 116 4.30 -21.74 16.93
C HIS A 116 4.42 -23.06 17.70
N SER A 117 4.28 -24.21 17.02
CA SER A 117 4.39 -25.54 17.64
C SER A 117 5.78 -26.18 17.45
N VAL A 118 6.35 -26.09 16.24
CA VAL A 118 7.60 -26.79 15.87
C VAL A 118 8.80 -25.87 15.68
N GLY A 119 8.63 -24.58 15.94
CA GLY A 119 9.62 -23.55 15.69
C GLY A 119 9.60 -23.05 14.25
N LEU A 120 10.22 -21.89 14.05
CA LEU A 120 10.22 -21.15 12.80
C LEU A 120 11.55 -21.29 12.06
N GLN A 121 11.47 -21.49 10.74
CA GLN A 121 12.53 -21.13 9.80
C GLN A 121 12.06 -19.90 9.02
N PRO A 122 12.66 -18.70 9.25
CA PRO A 122 12.20 -17.47 8.61
C PRO A 122 12.18 -17.62 7.08
N CYS A 123 11.00 -17.47 6.51
CA CYS A 123 10.79 -17.52 5.08
C CYS A 123 11.33 -16.24 4.44
N ALA A 124 11.93 -16.34 3.24
CA ALA A 124 12.67 -15.24 2.62
C ALA A 124 11.83 -13.95 2.58
N GLY A 125 12.18 -12.95 3.40
CA GLY A 125 11.46 -11.68 3.49
C GLY A 125 10.22 -11.72 4.39
N THR A 126 9.38 -12.76 4.31
CA THR A 126 8.07 -12.79 5.01
C THR A 126 8.13 -13.08 6.52
N GLY A 127 9.27 -13.58 7.00
CA GLY A 127 9.52 -13.82 8.43
C GLY A 127 8.74 -15.03 8.96
N ASP A 128 8.00 -14.82 10.05
CA ASP A 128 7.31 -15.86 10.81
C ASP A 128 6.17 -16.53 10.05
N SER A 129 5.45 -15.74 9.25
CA SER A 129 4.35 -16.21 8.41
C SER A 129 4.81 -16.28 6.98
N CYS A 130 4.74 -17.45 6.37
CA CYS A 130 5.19 -17.67 5.00
C CYS A 130 4.00 -17.91 4.06
N PRO A 131 3.40 -16.85 3.46
CA PRO A 131 2.47 -17.00 2.34
C PRO A 131 3.03 -17.87 1.22
N TYR A 132 4.36 -17.92 1.08
CA TYR A 132 5.02 -18.69 0.02
C TYR A 132 4.84 -20.19 0.23
N ALA A 133 4.87 -20.67 1.48
CA ALA A 133 4.66 -22.07 1.78
C ALA A 133 3.23 -22.50 1.48
N GLY A 134 2.25 -21.66 1.84
CA GLY A 134 0.85 -21.91 1.50
C GLY A 134 0.59 -21.91 0.00
N PHE A 135 1.15 -20.93 -0.70
CA PHE A 135 1.14 -20.86 -2.16
C PHE A 135 1.74 -22.13 -2.78
N MET A 136 2.98 -22.46 -2.42
CA MET A 136 3.71 -23.58 -2.99
C MET A 136 3.04 -24.91 -2.70
N ARG A 137 2.51 -25.12 -1.49
CA ARG A 137 1.80 -26.36 -1.16
C ARG A 137 0.58 -26.56 -2.06
N ALA A 138 -0.23 -25.52 -2.27
CA ALA A 138 -1.40 -25.62 -3.14
C ALA A 138 -1.00 -25.82 -4.62
N VAL A 139 0.03 -25.12 -5.09
CA VAL A 139 0.54 -25.29 -6.47
C VAL A 139 1.07 -26.71 -6.71
N MET A 140 1.76 -27.29 -5.74
CA MET A 140 2.28 -28.66 -5.83
C MET A 140 1.20 -29.74 -5.90
N GLU A 141 -0.02 -29.45 -5.48
CA GLU A 141 -1.13 -30.40 -5.56
C GLU A 141 -1.82 -30.37 -6.91
N ASP A 142 -1.94 -29.19 -7.53
CA ASP A 142 -2.81 -28.98 -8.69
C ASP A 142 -2.05 -28.67 -10.00
N PHE A 143 -0.74 -28.45 -9.96
CA PHE A 143 0.07 -28.02 -11.12
C PHE A 143 1.30 -28.90 -11.35
N SER A 144 1.95 -28.72 -12.51
CA SER A 144 3.11 -29.51 -12.90
C SER A 144 4.34 -29.19 -12.04
N HIS A 145 5.29 -30.13 -11.97
CA HIS A 145 6.59 -29.89 -11.32
C HIS A 145 7.30 -28.65 -11.89
N GLN A 146 7.22 -28.44 -13.20
CA GLN A 146 7.84 -27.28 -13.84
C GLN A 146 7.19 -25.96 -13.38
N ASP A 147 5.88 -25.94 -13.19
CA ASP A 147 5.17 -24.75 -12.68
C ASP A 147 5.52 -24.49 -11.22
N CYS A 148 5.71 -25.54 -10.43
CA CYS A 148 6.19 -25.45 -9.04
C CYS A 148 7.57 -24.78 -9.00
N VAL A 149 8.52 -25.28 -9.79
CA VAL A 149 9.89 -24.75 -9.86
C VAL A 149 9.89 -23.27 -10.29
N ARG A 150 9.14 -22.93 -11.35
CA ARG A 150 9.05 -21.55 -11.85
C ARG A 150 8.47 -20.61 -10.80
N SER A 151 7.40 -21.05 -10.13
CA SER A 151 6.77 -20.28 -9.05
C SER A 151 7.72 -20.08 -7.87
N ALA A 152 8.42 -21.15 -7.44
CA ALA A 152 9.40 -21.10 -6.37
C ALA A 152 10.54 -20.12 -6.69
N ALA A 153 11.07 -20.15 -7.92
CA ALA A 153 12.14 -19.25 -8.36
C ALA A 153 11.74 -17.78 -8.20
N VAL A 154 10.55 -17.38 -8.68
CA VAL A 154 10.08 -15.99 -8.56
C VAL A 154 9.76 -15.61 -7.12
N LEU A 155 9.09 -16.49 -6.36
CA LEU A 155 8.81 -16.27 -4.94
C LEU A 155 10.09 -15.97 -4.16
N LEU A 156 11.11 -16.82 -4.33
CA LEU A 156 12.37 -16.72 -3.59
C LEU A 156 13.23 -15.55 -4.07
N LYS A 157 13.27 -15.25 -5.38
CA LYS A 157 13.98 -14.05 -5.88
C LYS A 157 13.43 -12.79 -5.24
N ILE A 158 12.11 -12.62 -5.25
CA ILE A 158 11.45 -11.46 -4.63
C ILE A 158 11.67 -11.47 -3.12
N GLY A 159 11.39 -12.60 -2.46
CA GLY A 159 11.50 -12.73 -1.01
C GLY A 159 12.91 -12.46 -0.47
N THR A 160 13.95 -12.90 -1.16
CA THR A 160 15.35 -12.68 -0.74
C THR A 160 15.75 -11.21 -0.79
N MET A 161 15.25 -10.43 -1.76
CA MET A 161 15.44 -8.97 -1.76
C MET A 161 14.70 -8.29 -0.61
N PHE A 162 13.44 -8.67 -0.36
CA PHE A 162 12.66 -8.15 0.77
C PHE A 162 13.32 -8.49 2.12
N ARG A 163 13.93 -9.67 2.25
CA ARG A 163 14.70 -10.08 3.44
C ARG A 163 15.82 -9.08 3.77
N VAL A 164 16.52 -8.59 2.76
CA VAL A 164 17.63 -7.64 2.93
C VAL A 164 17.09 -6.23 3.21
N GLY A 165 16.04 -5.81 2.52
CA GLY A 165 15.43 -4.48 2.73
C GLY A 165 14.69 -4.34 4.07
N LYS A 166 14.35 -5.44 4.73
CA LYS A 166 13.73 -5.45 6.05
C LYS A 166 14.76 -5.14 7.15
N THR A 167 14.77 -3.90 7.62
CA THR A 167 15.70 -3.40 8.66
C THR A 167 15.02 -3.07 10.00
N SER A 168 13.71 -3.28 10.13
CA SER A 168 12.91 -2.92 11.32
C SER A 168 11.64 -3.76 11.43
N THR A 169 10.65 -3.31 12.22
CA THR A 169 9.34 -3.94 12.34
C THR A 169 8.34 -3.31 11.36
N GLY A 170 7.74 -4.11 10.48
CA GLY A 170 6.80 -3.62 9.48
C GLY A 170 6.25 -4.73 8.59
N CYS A 171 4.93 -4.88 8.49
CA CYS A 171 4.34 -5.91 7.65
C CYS A 171 4.48 -5.60 6.14
N ASN A 172 4.79 -4.34 5.80
CA ASN A 172 5.13 -3.89 4.44
C ASN A 172 6.35 -4.61 3.84
N MET A 173 7.32 -5.01 4.66
CA MET A 173 8.49 -5.78 4.22
C MET A 173 8.47 -7.24 4.71
N GLU A 174 7.32 -7.71 5.21
CA GLU A 174 7.12 -9.08 5.70
C GLU A 174 5.89 -9.75 5.08
N GLY A 175 5.05 -10.41 5.88
CA GLY A 175 4.00 -11.31 5.44
C GLY A 175 2.92 -10.67 4.58
N PHE A 176 2.66 -9.36 4.69
CA PHE A 176 1.69 -8.71 3.81
C PHE A 176 2.35 -8.16 2.54
N GLY A 177 3.34 -7.27 2.66
CA GLY A 177 3.93 -6.63 1.48
C GLY A 177 4.89 -7.54 0.70
N ALA A 178 5.88 -8.16 1.36
CA ALA A 178 6.75 -9.15 0.71
C ALA A 178 5.95 -10.39 0.26
N GLY A 179 4.94 -10.76 1.05
CA GLY A 179 3.93 -11.76 0.71
C GLY A 179 3.26 -11.46 -0.64
N SER A 180 2.59 -10.31 -0.72
CA SER A 180 1.82 -9.87 -1.88
C SER A 180 2.69 -9.72 -3.13
N ALA A 181 3.87 -9.12 -2.99
CA ALA A 181 4.80 -8.91 -4.08
C ALA A 181 5.22 -10.25 -4.72
N ALA A 182 5.67 -11.18 -3.89
CA ALA A 182 6.18 -12.45 -4.36
C ALA A 182 5.06 -13.31 -4.98
N THR A 183 3.89 -13.40 -4.34
CA THR A 183 2.76 -14.18 -4.84
C THR A 183 2.20 -13.58 -6.13
N ALA A 184 2.19 -12.24 -6.27
CA ALA A 184 1.83 -11.59 -7.52
C ALA A 184 2.73 -12.01 -8.69
N GLY A 185 4.05 -11.95 -8.50
CA GLY A 185 5.00 -12.40 -9.54
C GLY A 185 4.85 -13.88 -9.86
N ALA A 186 4.68 -14.72 -8.84
CA ALA A 186 4.49 -16.16 -9.00
C ALA A 186 3.18 -16.52 -9.73
N PHE A 187 2.08 -15.82 -9.44
CA PHE A 187 0.83 -16.02 -10.18
C PHE A 187 0.96 -15.65 -11.66
N VAL A 188 1.71 -14.59 -11.99
CA VAL A 188 1.95 -14.24 -13.41
C VAL A 188 2.68 -15.39 -14.12
N GLU A 189 3.72 -15.95 -13.50
CA GLU A 189 4.43 -17.10 -14.07
C GLU A 189 3.55 -18.35 -14.19
N LEU A 190 2.83 -18.68 -13.12
CA LEU A 190 1.95 -19.84 -13.02
C LEU A 190 0.86 -19.82 -14.11
N PHE A 191 0.29 -18.64 -14.40
CA PHE A 191 -0.76 -18.48 -15.41
C PHE A 191 -0.23 -18.03 -16.78
N GLY A 192 1.09 -18.05 -16.99
CA GLY A 192 1.70 -17.83 -18.30
C GLY A 192 1.64 -16.39 -18.82
N GLY A 193 1.63 -15.40 -17.92
CA GLY A 193 1.74 -13.98 -18.30
C GLY A 193 3.13 -13.61 -18.85
N THR A 194 3.24 -12.41 -19.43
CA THR A 194 4.49 -11.91 -20.00
C THR A 194 5.49 -11.47 -18.91
N PRO A 195 6.79 -11.39 -19.20
CA PRO A 195 7.77 -10.86 -18.26
C PRO A 195 7.42 -9.46 -17.72
N GLU A 196 6.92 -8.56 -18.57
CA GLU A 196 6.49 -7.22 -18.17
C GLU A 196 5.31 -7.26 -17.18
N ALA A 197 4.42 -8.24 -17.33
CA ALA A 197 3.31 -8.43 -16.40
C ALA A 197 3.79 -8.79 -14.99
N VAL A 198 4.96 -9.43 -14.83
CA VAL A 198 5.56 -9.71 -13.50
C VAL A 198 5.87 -8.40 -12.79
N GLY A 199 6.57 -7.49 -13.46
CA GLY A 199 6.92 -6.17 -12.89
C GLY A 199 5.67 -5.36 -12.55
N ARG A 200 4.70 -5.29 -13.48
CA ARG A 200 3.42 -4.59 -13.26
C ARG A 200 2.65 -5.17 -12.07
N ALA A 201 2.58 -6.49 -11.96
CA ALA A 201 1.88 -7.18 -10.87
C ALA A 201 2.53 -6.90 -9.51
N VAL A 202 3.86 -6.98 -9.43
CA VAL A 202 4.59 -6.67 -8.19
C VAL A 202 4.35 -5.22 -7.76
N VAL A 203 4.39 -4.27 -8.71
CA VAL A 203 4.12 -2.86 -8.41
C VAL A 203 2.71 -2.66 -7.85
N LEU A 204 1.71 -3.24 -8.51
CA LEU A 204 0.32 -3.17 -8.06
C LEU A 204 0.14 -3.80 -6.66
N ALA A 205 0.82 -4.92 -6.40
CA ALA A 205 0.73 -5.65 -5.14
C ALA A 205 1.37 -4.90 -3.96
N VAL A 206 2.51 -4.21 -4.19
CA VAL A 206 3.21 -3.45 -3.14
C VAL A 206 2.50 -2.13 -2.81
N SER A 207 1.80 -1.53 -3.77
CA SER A 207 1.14 -0.22 -3.62
C SER A 207 0.26 -0.10 -2.37
N PRO A 208 -0.68 -1.01 -2.09
CA PRO A 208 -1.51 -0.92 -0.88
C PRO A 208 -0.76 -1.29 0.40
N THR A 209 0.44 -1.87 0.33
CA THR A 209 1.15 -2.40 1.51
C THR A 209 2.28 -1.50 1.98
N ILE A 210 2.60 -0.40 1.29
CA ILE A 210 3.91 0.27 1.36
C ILE A 210 4.32 0.76 2.75
N GLY A 211 3.36 1.24 3.54
CA GLY A 211 3.58 1.75 4.90
C GLY A 211 2.96 0.88 5.98
N ASN A 212 2.49 -0.33 5.63
CA ASN A 212 1.73 -1.17 6.54
C ASN A 212 2.59 -1.53 7.77
N PRO A 213 2.22 -1.06 8.97
CA PRO A 213 2.99 -1.36 10.16
C PRO A 213 2.93 -2.85 10.44
N CYS A 214 3.87 -3.32 11.26
CA CYS A 214 3.63 -4.53 11.99
C CYS A 214 2.54 -4.17 13.00
N THR A 215 1.28 -4.51 12.73
CA THR A 215 0.31 -4.64 13.83
C THR A 215 0.96 -5.59 14.84
N PRO A 216 0.96 -5.32 16.15
CA PRO A 216 1.69 -6.08 17.17
C PRO A 216 1.41 -7.58 17.05
N ARG A 217 2.19 -8.20 16.16
CA ARG A 217 1.84 -9.41 15.40
C ARG A 217 1.83 -10.63 16.29
N VAL A 218 2.43 -10.43 17.46
CA VAL A 218 2.76 -11.41 18.49
C VAL A 218 1.99 -11.18 19.78
N MET A 219 1.11 -10.17 19.84
CA MET A 219 0.46 -9.80 21.09
C MET A 219 -1.07 -9.79 21.02
N VAL A 220 -1.67 -9.40 19.89
CA VAL A 220 -3.14 -9.43 19.72
C VAL A 220 -3.54 -10.62 18.82
N PRO A 221 -4.32 -11.58 19.32
CA PRO A 221 -4.77 -12.73 18.54
C PRO A 221 -5.53 -12.34 17.26
N GLY A 222 -5.34 -13.12 16.19
CA GLY A 222 -6.14 -13.07 14.95
C GLY A 222 -5.75 -11.99 13.93
N LEU A 223 -5.20 -10.84 14.37
CA LEU A 223 -4.98 -9.67 13.48
C LEU A 223 -4.01 -9.92 12.31
N CYS A 224 -3.22 -10.98 12.40
CA CYS A 224 -2.19 -11.32 11.42
C CYS A 224 -2.74 -12.20 10.29
N ALA A 225 -3.87 -12.87 10.51
CA ALA A 225 -4.46 -13.81 9.55
C ALA A 225 -4.86 -13.13 8.24
N THR A 226 -5.47 -11.95 8.34
CA THR A 226 -5.86 -11.16 7.16
C THR A 226 -4.68 -10.54 6.44
N HIS A 227 -3.56 -10.28 7.12
CA HIS A 227 -2.34 -9.81 6.44
C HIS A 227 -1.75 -10.91 5.53
N ILE A 228 -1.65 -12.14 6.03
CA ILE A 228 -0.97 -13.23 5.30
C ILE A 228 -1.90 -13.96 4.32
N GLY A 229 -3.18 -14.12 4.67
CA GLY A 229 -4.20 -14.53 3.71
C GLY A 229 -4.46 -13.43 2.67
N GLY A 230 -4.47 -12.17 3.10
CA GLY A 230 -4.57 -11.00 2.23
C GLY A 230 -3.42 -10.88 1.25
N ALA A 231 -2.22 -11.36 1.58
CA ALA A 231 -1.11 -11.42 0.63
C ALA A 231 -1.39 -12.33 -0.58
N ILE A 232 -2.08 -13.46 -0.38
CA ILE A 232 -2.51 -14.32 -1.47
C ILE A 232 -3.57 -13.61 -2.33
N MET A 233 -4.58 -13.02 -1.68
CA MET A 233 -5.68 -12.31 -2.36
C MET A 233 -5.18 -11.10 -3.16
N ASN A 234 -4.36 -10.26 -2.53
CA ASN A 234 -3.79 -9.07 -3.15
C ASN A 234 -2.83 -9.44 -4.29
N GLY A 235 -2.01 -10.48 -4.11
CA GLY A 235 -1.16 -10.99 -5.18
C GLY A 235 -1.96 -11.52 -6.37
N LYS A 236 -3.04 -12.27 -6.12
CA LYS A 236 -3.95 -12.76 -7.17
C LYS A 236 -4.61 -11.60 -7.91
N LEU A 237 -5.15 -10.62 -7.19
CA LEU A 237 -5.76 -9.43 -7.78
C LEU A 237 -4.76 -8.65 -8.65
N ALA A 238 -3.57 -8.37 -8.12
CA ALA A 238 -2.53 -7.60 -8.79
C ALA A 238 -2.03 -8.30 -10.07
N SER A 239 -1.80 -9.61 -10.02
CA SER A 239 -1.42 -10.41 -11.19
C SER A 239 -2.51 -10.43 -12.27
N HIS A 240 -3.78 -10.60 -11.89
CA HIS A 240 -4.90 -10.61 -12.83
C HIS A 240 -5.13 -9.24 -13.47
N LEU A 241 -5.02 -8.15 -12.71
CA LEU A 241 -5.07 -6.80 -13.27
C LEU A 241 -3.93 -6.57 -14.27
N ALA A 242 -2.71 -7.02 -13.96
CA ALA A 242 -1.57 -6.89 -14.86
C ALA A 242 -1.73 -7.70 -16.14
N MET A 243 -2.25 -8.94 -16.07
CA MET A 243 -2.36 -9.84 -17.22
C MET A 243 -3.60 -9.59 -18.09
N HIS A 244 -4.73 -9.22 -17.49
CA HIS A 244 -6.03 -9.24 -18.17
C HIS A 244 -6.63 -7.84 -18.42
N THR A 245 -5.90 -6.78 -18.06
CA THR A 245 -6.38 -5.40 -18.29
C THR A 245 -5.30 -4.50 -18.86
N GLY A 246 -5.74 -3.41 -19.50
CA GLY A 246 -4.89 -2.33 -19.97
C GLY A 246 -4.48 -1.33 -18.88
N ILE A 247 -4.53 -1.72 -17.59
CA ILE A 247 -4.18 -0.81 -16.48
C ILE A 247 -2.75 -0.27 -16.68
N PRO A 248 -2.56 1.06 -16.78
CA PRO A 248 -1.24 1.65 -16.99
C PRO A 248 -0.46 1.61 -15.67
N VAL A 249 0.75 1.04 -15.71
CA VAL A 249 1.68 1.00 -14.58
C VAL A 249 3.05 1.39 -15.11
N ASN A 250 3.43 2.64 -14.86
CA ASN A 250 4.65 3.24 -15.42
C ASN A 250 5.78 3.35 -14.38
N VAL A 251 5.55 2.84 -13.16
CA VAL A 251 6.56 2.82 -12.10
C VAL A 251 7.44 1.58 -12.32
N PRO A 252 8.77 1.72 -12.46
CA PRO A 252 9.66 0.57 -12.53
C PRO A 252 9.60 -0.26 -11.25
N VAL A 253 9.68 -1.59 -11.38
CA VAL A 253 9.51 -2.49 -10.23
C VAL A 253 10.56 -2.28 -9.15
N ASP A 254 11.81 -2.00 -9.54
CA ASP A 254 12.90 -1.76 -8.60
C ASP A 254 12.70 -0.46 -7.82
N VAL A 255 12.14 0.58 -8.45
CA VAL A 255 11.77 1.84 -7.78
C VAL A 255 10.71 1.56 -6.70
N MET A 256 9.75 0.69 -7.00
CA MET A 256 8.69 0.33 -6.04
C MET A 256 9.24 -0.45 -4.84
N ILE A 257 10.11 -1.43 -5.08
CA ILE A 257 10.74 -2.23 -4.00
C ILE A 257 11.67 -1.34 -3.16
N ALA A 258 12.47 -0.48 -3.80
CA ALA A 258 13.33 0.47 -3.10
C ALA A 258 12.53 1.46 -2.24
N MET A 259 11.39 1.96 -2.75
CA MET A 259 10.49 2.82 -1.98
C MET A 259 9.91 2.08 -0.77
N ALA A 260 9.49 0.82 -0.92
CA ALA A 260 9.00 0.02 0.22
C ALA A 260 10.06 -0.16 1.31
N ALA A 261 11.31 -0.44 0.91
CA ALA A 261 12.44 -0.54 1.84
C ALA A 261 12.74 0.80 2.54
N ALA A 262 12.67 1.93 1.83
CA ALA A 262 12.89 3.25 2.41
C ALA A 262 11.77 3.68 3.39
N VAL A 263 10.52 3.33 3.10
CA VAL A 263 9.36 3.62 3.98
C VAL A 263 9.38 2.75 5.24
N HIS A 264 9.95 1.54 5.17
CA HIS A 264 9.95 0.58 6.26
C HIS A 264 10.45 1.13 7.62
N PRO A 265 11.67 1.71 7.75
CA PRO A 265 12.12 2.29 9.02
C PRO A 265 11.30 3.52 9.45
N LEU A 266 10.69 4.25 8.50
CA LEU A 266 9.80 5.37 8.81
C LEU A 266 8.49 4.88 9.44
N SER A 267 7.93 3.78 8.94
CA SER A 267 6.75 3.13 9.54
C SER A 267 7.04 2.67 10.97
N ALA A 268 8.18 2.01 11.18
CA ALA A 268 8.61 1.59 12.52
C ALA A 268 8.78 2.77 13.49
N LYS A 269 9.26 3.91 13.02
CA LYS A 269 9.47 5.11 13.84
C LYS A 269 8.19 5.91 14.11
N HIS A 270 7.29 6.02 13.14
CA HIS A 270 6.19 6.98 13.17
C HIS A 270 4.79 6.36 13.24
N ILE A 271 4.62 5.11 12.78
CA ILE A 271 3.31 4.44 12.74
C ILE A 271 3.21 3.41 13.86
N VAL A 272 4.22 2.55 14.01
CA VAL A 272 4.20 1.47 15.02
C VAL A 272 3.93 1.96 16.45
N PRO A 273 4.53 3.06 16.95
CA PRO A 273 4.24 3.54 18.30
C PRO A 273 2.77 3.86 18.52
N GLU A 274 2.11 4.46 17.53
CA GLU A 274 0.70 4.84 17.62
C GLU A 274 -0.22 3.61 17.55
N VAL A 275 0.16 2.60 16.77
CA VAL A 275 -0.54 1.31 16.74
C VAL A 275 -0.39 0.60 18.10
N VAL A 276 0.83 0.53 18.64
CA VAL A 276 1.10 -0.09 19.95
C VAL A 276 0.30 0.62 21.03
N ARG A 277 0.29 1.96 21.05
CA ARG A 277 -0.48 2.75 22.03
C ARG A 277 -1.94 2.30 22.14
N HIS A 278 -2.58 1.98 21.02
CA HIS A 278 -3.98 1.53 20.98
C HIS A 278 -4.16 0.04 21.24
N MET A 279 -3.20 -0.79 20.82
CA MET A 279 -3.33 -2.25 20.85
C MET A 279 -2.80 -2.87 22.14
N GLU A 280 -1.91 -2.20 22.85
CA GLU A 280 -1.28 -2.70 24.07
C GLU A 280 -2.24 -3.16 25.18
N PRO A 281 -3.41 -2.52 25.41
CA PRO A 281 -4.40 -3.04 26.35
C PRO A 281 -4.87 -4.47 26.05
N TYR A 282 -4.69 -4.94 24.82
CA TYR A 282 -5.14 -6.25 24.33
C TYR A 282 -3.98 -7.24 24.15
N PHE A 283 -2.77 -6.86 24.54
CA PHE A 283 -1.61 -7.74 24.47
C PHE A 283 -1.74 -8.87 25.48
N ARG A 284 -1.44 -10.10 25.04
CA ARG A 284 -1.32 -11.23 25.97
C ARG A 284 -0.16 -11.00 26.93
N THR A 285 -0.42 -11.16 28.22
CA THR A 285 0.59 -11.18 29.29
C THR A 285 0.93 -12.61 29.66
N ASN A 286 2.02 -12.78 30.40
CA ASN A 286 2.40 -14.05 31.00
C ASN A 286 2.61 -13.82 32.49
N ASP A 287 1.75 -14.39 33.33
CA ASP A 287 1.74 -14.15 34.78
C ASP A 287 3.10 -14.43 35.45
N ALA A 288 3.84 -15.42 34.95
CA ALA A 288 5.17 -15.73 35.47
C ALA A 288 6.19 -14.63 35.13
N VAL A 289 6.02 -13.94 34.00
CA VAL A 289 6.84 -12.79 33.61
C VAL A 289 6.38 -11.54 34.39
N GLU A 290 5.07 -11.34 34.51
CA GLU A 290 4.50 -10.22 35.27
C GLU A 290 4.96 -10.21 36.73
N ALA A 291 5.24 -11.37 37.33
CA ALA A 291 5.80 -11.46 38.68
C ALA A 291 7.15 -10.72 38.84
N TYR A 292 7.89 -10.49 37.76
CA TYR A 292 9.18 -9.76 37.75
C TYR A 292 9.04 -8.28 37.39
N VAL A 293 7.84 -7.82 37.03
CA VAL A 293 7.57 -6.42 36.71
C VAL A 293 7.20 -5.67 37.99
N ASP A 294 7.80 -4.50 38.22
CA ASP A 294 7.54 -3.66 39.38
C ASP A 294 6.05 -3.22 39.45
N ASP A 295 5.47 -3.24 40.65
CA ASP A 295 4.04 -2.94 40.84
C ASP A 295 3.69 -1.48 40.49
N ALA A 296 4.64 -0.54 40.62
CA ALA A 296 4.45 0.83 40.15
C ALA A 296 4.30 0.89 38.63
N VAL A 297 5.11 0.10 37.89
CA VAL A 297 5.03 0.00 36.43
C VAL A 297 3.69 -0.61 36.01
N LYS A 298 3.25 -1.70 36.66
CA LYS A 298 1.93 -2.31 36.39
C LYS A 298 0.77 -1.36 36.64
N SER A 299 0.84 -0.58 37.72
CA SER A 299 -0.17 0.41 38.07
C SER A 299 -0.24 1.53 37.02
N GLU A 300 0.93 2.05 36.60
CA GLU A 300 1.03 3.05 35.54
C GLU A 300 0.47 2.52 34.21
N GLU A 301 0.85 1.31 33.82
CA GLU A 301 0.33 0.65 32.62
C GLU A 301 -1.18 0.49 32.67
N SER A 302 -1.73 0.03 33.81
CA SER A 302 -3.17 -0.19 33.97
C SER A 302 -3.96 1.11 33.80
N GLN A 303 -3.49 2.20 34.41
CA GLN A 303 -4.09 3.52 34.24
C GLN A 303 -3.98 4.03 32.80
N ARG A 304 -2.83 3.82 32.15
CA ARG A 304 -2.62 4.22 30.76
C ARG A 304 -3.52 3.43 29.80
N LYS A 305 -3.66 2.11 30.00
CA LYS A 305 -4.54 1.22 29.22
C LYS A 305 -6.00 1.65 29.33
N ALA A 306 -6.48 1.98 30.54
CA ALA A 306 -7.84 2.48 30.77
C ALA A 306 -8.11 3.81 30.01
N ARG A 307 -7.20 4.78 30.12
CA ARG A 307 -7.32 6.08 29.42
C ARG A 307 -7.39 5.95 27.90
N VAL A 308 -6.60 5.03 27.32
CA VAL A 308 -6.59 4.78 25.87
C VAL A 308 -7.96 4.31 25.39
N HIS A 309 -8.61 3.40 26.13
CA HIS A 309 -9.92 2.88 25.77
C HIS A 309 -10.99 3.98 25.77
N GLU A 310 -11.04 4.79 26.84
CA GLU A 310 -11.97 5.91 26.95
C GLU A 310 -11.76 6.93 25.84
N THR A 311 -10.51 7.34 25.60
CA THR A 311 -10.14 8.30 24.54
C THR A 311 -10.51 7.78 23.14
N ALA A 312 -10.32 6.48 22.89
CA ALA A 312 -10.67 5.87 21.61
C ALA A 312 -12.19 5.89 21.38
N ILE A 313 -12.99 5.59 22.40
CA ILE A 313 -14.47 5.66 22.33
C ILE A 313 -14.94 7.10 22.09
N GLU A 314 -14.37 8.07 22.80
CA GLU A 314 -14.70 9.49 22.60
C GLU A 314 -14.36 9.95 21.18
N THR A 315 -13.19 9.57 20.67
CA THR A 315 -12.77 9.84 19.29
C THR A 315 -13.77 9.25 18.29
N MET A 316 -14.19 7.99 18.48
CA MET A 316 -15.17 7.35 17.61
C MET A 316 -16.57 7.98 17.70
N ARG A 317 -17.00 8.39 18.89
CA ARG A 317 -18.26 9.13 19.08
C ARG A 317 -18.21 10.48 18.36
N ASP A 318 -17.07 11.15 18.41
CA ASP A 318 -16.87 12.39 17.69
C ASP A 318 -16.89 12.21 16.17
N MET A 319 -16.22 11.16 15.66
CA MET A 319 -16.29 10.78 14.25
C MET A 319 -17.74 10.47 13.83
N ALA A 320 -18.49 9.72 14.64
CA ALA A 320 -19.88 9.37 14.36
C ALA A 320 -20.80 10.60 14.34
N ARG A 321 -20.59 11.58 15.25
CA ARG A 321 -21.35 12.84 15.26
C ARG A 321 -21.11 13.69 14.02
N ARG A 322 -19.91 13.62 13.44
CA ARG A 322 -19.52 14.36 12.22
C ARG A 322 -19.78 13.58 10.94
N ALA A 323 -20.20 12.32 11.01
CA ALA A 323 -20.47 11.50 9.85
C ALA A 323 -21.76 11.95 9.15
N ASN A 324 -21.75 11.89 7.82
CA ASN A 324 -22.95 12.16 7.03
C ASN A 324 -24.05 11.11 7.30
N PRO A 325 -25.34 11.48 7.20
CA PRO A 325 -26.44 10.52 7.24
C PRO A 325 -26.27 9.43 6.17
N ILE A 326 -26.63 8.19 6.51
CA ILE A 326 -26.54 7.06 5.57
C ILE A 326 -27.41 7.22 4.31
N VAL A 327 -28.42 8.10 4.34
CA VAL A 327 -29.27 8.44 3.18
C VAL A 327 -28.68 9.53 2.30
N LYS A 328 -27.61 10.21 2.75
CA LYS A 328 -26.83 11.18 1.97
C LYS A 328 -25.33 11.06 2.35
N PRO A 329 -24.69 9.90 2.14
CA PRO A 329 -23.37 9.63 2.71
C PRO A 329 -22.24 10.25 1.87
N PHE A 330 -22.47 10.49 0.59
CA PHE A 330 -21.46 10.93 -0.36
C PHE A 330 -21.34 12.46 -0.43
N GLY A 331 -20.10 12.94 -0.53
CA GLY A 331 -19.82 14.34 -0.85
C GLY A 331 -20.03 14.67 -2.33
N THR A 332 -19.89 15.95 -2.67
CA THR A 332 -20.03 16.45 -4.04
C THR A 332 -19.01 15.82 -4.98
N ALA A 333 -19.40 15.61 -6.24
CA ALA A 333 -18.50 15.09 -7.27
C ALA A 333 -17.27 16.00 -7.46
N VAL A 334 -16.11 15.38 -7.64
CA VAL A 334 -14.82 16.06 -7.82
C VAL A 334 -14.13 15.57 -9.09
N VAL A 335 -13.82 16.51 -9.97
CA VAL A 335 -13.02 16.32 -11.19
C VAL A 335 -11.55 16.06 -10.86
N GLY A 336 -10.82 15.41 -11.77
CA GLY A 336 -9.39 15.12 -11.58
C GLY A 336 -9.09 13.96 -10.59
N GLY A 337 -10.11 13.22 -10.15
CA GLY A 337 -9.95 11.91 -9.50
C GLY A 337 -9.43 11.92 -8.06
N SER A 338 -9.28 13.10 -7.42
CA SER A 338 -8.87 13.19 -6.01
C SER A 338 -9.58 14.31 -5.27
N SER A 339 -10.40 13.95 -4.27
CA SER A 339 -11.09 14.94 -3.42
C SER A 339 -10.12 15.77 -2.59
N GLN A 340 -9.04 15.16 -2.11
CA GLN A 340 -7.96 15.82 -1.40
C GLN A 340 -7.10 16.62 -2.36
N ALA A 341 -6.50 15.97 -3.38
CA ALA A 341 -5.53 16.66 -4.21
C ALA A 341 -6.16 17.70 -5.15
N VAL A 342 -7.41 17.57 -5.57
CA VAL A 342 -8.06 18.47 -6.54
C VAL A 342 -9.24 19.22 -5.93
N GLY A 343 -10.17 18.52 -5.28
CA GLY A 343 -11.41 19.13 -4.78
C GLY A 343 -11.18 20.24 -3.76
N SER A 344 -10.36 19.97 -2.74
CA SER A 344 -10.05 20.96 -1.70
C SER A 344 -9.33 22.19 -2.27
N PRO A 345 -8.23 22.07 -3.04
CA PRO A 345 -7.60 23.23 -3.69
C PRO A 345 -8.53 24.00 -4.64
N THR A 346 -9.41 23.30 -5.36
CA THR A 346 -10.41 23.93 -6.24
C THR A 346 -11.38 24.78 -5.42
N ASN A 347 -11.88 24.27 -4.29
CA ASN A 347 -12.75 25.05 -3.39
C ASN A 347 -12.04 26.25 -2.75
N THR A 348 -10.75 26.13 -2.43
CA THR A 348 -9.94 27.29 -2.02
C THR A 348 -9.91 28.36 -3.13
N GLY A 349 -9.68 27.95 -4.38
CA GLY A 349 -9.76 28.86 -5.53
C GLY A 349 -11.14 29.47 -5.72
N ARG A 350 -12.22 28.68 -5.62
CA ARG A 350 -13.60 29.16 -5.74
C ARG A 350 -13.96 30.20 -4.69
N LEU A 351 -13.56 29.98 -3.44
CA LEU A 351 -13.78 30.97 -2.38
C LEU A 351 -13.04 32.27 -2.68
N ALA A 352 -11.78 32.20 -3.12
CA ALA A 352 -11.03 33.38 -3.55
C ALA A 352 -11.74 34.10 -4.71
N HIS A 353 -12.18 33.37 -5.73
CA HIS A 353 -12.93 33.93 -6.86
C HIS A 353 -14.14 34.77 -6.42
N PHE A 354 -15.00 34.22 -5.56
CA PHE A 354 -16.22 34.93 -5.11
C PHE A 354 -15.94 36.02 -4.06
N LEU A 355 -14.72 36.11 -3.53
CA LEU A 355 -14.26 37.22 -2.70
C LEU A 355 -13.62 38.34 -3.52
N ALA A 356 -13.10 38.04 -4.71
CA ALA A 356 -12.53 39.03 -5.62
C ALA A 356 -13.62 39.83 -6.36
N LYS A 357 -13.27 41.03 -6.84
CA LYS A 357 -14.13 41.88 -7.68
C LYS A 357 -13.37 42.49 -8.84
N GLY A 358 -14.07 42.67 -9.95
CA GLY A 358 -13.51 43.19 -11.20
C GLY A 358 -12.87 42.11 -12.08
N LYS A 359 -12.09 42.55 -13.07
CA LYS A 359 -11.42 41.66 -14.02
C LYS A 359 -10.22 40.99 -13.36
N ILE A 360 -10.18 39.66 -13.36
CA ILE A 360 -9.05 38.88 -12.88
C ILE A 360 -7.90 38.95 -13.88
N THR A 361 -6.69 39.26 -13.39
CA THR A 361 -5.49 39.38 -14.23
C THR A 361 -4.40 38.37 -13.87
N LYS A 362 -4.35 37.94 -12.59
CA LYS A 362 -3.34 37.00 -12.10
C LYS A 362 -3.89 36.10 -11.00
N VAL A 363 -3.44 34.85 -11.00
CA VAL A 363 -3.66 33.90 -9.89
C VAL A 363 -2.32 33.40 -9.37
N VAL A 364 -2.10 33.50 -8.07
CA VAL A 364 -0.93 32.92 -7.38
C VAL A 364 -1.38 31.71 -6.57
N ILE A 365 -0.69 30.60 -6.76
CA ILE A 365 -1.00 29.31 -6.15
C ILE A 365 0.18 28.84 -5.32
N ASP A 366 0.05 28.84 -4.00
CA ASP A 366 1.07 28.33 -3.10
C ASP A 366 0.68 26.94 -2.57
N LEU A 367 1.49 25.93 -2.87
CA LEU A 367 1.23 24.53 -2.50
C LEU A 367 2.36 23.95 -1.65
N TYR A 368 2.00 23.24 -0.58
CA TYR A 368 2.97 22.43 0.15
C TYR A 368 3.53 21.28 -0.72
N PRO A 369 4.67 20.64 -0.36
CA PRO A 369 5.43 19.79 -1.27
C PRO A 369 4.63 18.65 -1.92
N GLU A 370 3.69 18.04 -1.21
CA GLU A 370 2.88 16.94 -1.74
C GLU A 370 1.87 17.41 -2.80
N LEU A 371 1.17 18.53 -2.57
CA LEU A 371 0.28 19.09 -3.59
C LEU A 371 1.08 19.65 -4.76
N PHE A 372 2.24 20.25 -4.51
CA PHE A 372 3.11 20.73 -5.57
C PHE A 372 3.62 19.58 -6.47
N ALA A 373 3.95 18.43 -5.89
CA ALA A 373 4.30 17.22 -6.65
C ALA A 373 3.14 16.73 -7.55
N ARG A 374 1.88 16.95 -7.12
CA ARG A 374 0.65 16.59 -7.84
C ARG A 374 0.07 17.72 -8.70
N ARG A 375 0.86 18.76 -8.99
CA ARG A 375 0.41 19.97 -9.73
C ARG A 375 -0.27 19.68 -11.07
N GLY A 376 0.11 18.60 -11.75
CA GLY A 376 -0.50 18.20 -13.03
C GLY A 376 -2.00 17.92 -12.96
N ILE A 377 -2.51 17.49 -11.80
CA ILE A 377 -3.95 17.22 -11.61
C ILE A 377 -4.66 18.32 -10.82
N ASN A 378 -3.97 19.06 -9.95
CA ASN A 378 -4.64 20.01 -9.07
C ASN A 378 -4.69 21.43 -9.60
N VAL A 379 -3.67 21.89 -10.34
CA VAL A 379 -3.63 23.25 -10.89
C VAL A 379 -4.80 23.52 -11.83
N PRO A 380 -5.19 22.60 -12.75
CA PRO A 380 -6.39 22.82 -13.56
C PRO A 380 -7.65 23.07 -12.70
N GLY A 381 -7.81 22.29 -11.62
CA GLY A 381 -8.90 22.46 -10.64
C GLY A 381 -8.85 23.81 -9.91
N ILE A 382 -7.67 24.19 -9.41
CA ILE A 382 -7.47 25.47 -8.72
C ILE A 382 -7.83 26.62 -9.66
N VAL A 383 -7.34 26.59 -10.90
CA VAL A 383 -7.55 27.71 -11.81
C VAL A 383 -9.00 27.78 -12.30
N MET A 384 -9.67 26.66 -12.56
CA MET A 384 -11.09 26.71 -12.93
C MET A 384 -11.94 27.32 -11.81
N GLY A 385 -11.59 27.02 -10.56
CA GLY A 385 -12.25 27.59 -9.39
C GLY A 385 -11.92 29.07 -9.21
N ALA A 386 -10.63 29.44 -9.27
CA ALA A 386 -10.14 30.78 -9.00
C ALA A 386 -10.48 31.81 -10.09
N VAL A 387 -10.50 31.39 -11.35
CA VAL A 387 -10.75 32.29 -12.48
C VAL A 387 -12.22 32.35 -12.86
N TYR A 388 -12.90 31.20 -12.89
CA TYR A 388 -14.26 31.10 -13.44
C TYR A 388 -15.32 30.75 -12.38
N GLY A 389 -14.93 30.61 -11.10
CA GLY A 389 -15.85 30.21 -10.03
C GLY A 389 -16.41 28.79 -10.19
N ALA A 390 -15.84 27.99 -11.11
CA ALA A 390 -16.42 26.73 -11.55
C ALA A 390 -16.45 25.68 -10.42
N SER A 391 -17.52 24.88 -10.39
CA SER A 391 -17.72 23.83 -9.38
C SER A 391 -16.70 22.70 -9.52
N THR A 392 -16.38 22.01 -8.42
CA THR A 392 -15.55 20.79 -8.45
C THR A 392 -16.17 19.68 -9.31
N ALA A 393 -17.44 19.78 -9.69
CA ALA A 393 -18.11 18.83 -10.58
C ALA A 393 -18.00 19.16 -12.08
N ASP A 394 -17.45 20.33 -12.44
CA ASP A 394 -17.41 20.79 -13.84
C ASP A 394 -16.25 20.16 -14.62
N GLY A 395 -16.51 18.96 -15.14
CA GLY A 395 -15.54 18.17 -15.89
C GLY A 395 -15.18 18.75 -17.26
N LEU A 396 -16.04 19.59 -17.84
CA LEU A 396 -15.76 20.26 -19.10
C LEU A 396 -14.76 21.38 -18.87
N MET A 397 -15.03 22.25 -17.89
CA MET A 397 -14.11 23.32 -17.52
C MET A 397 -12.75 22.76 -17.12
N TYR A 398 -12.69 21.70 -16.31
CA TYR A 398 -11.43 21.07 -15.91
C TYR A 398 -10.53 20.66 -17.09
N LYS A 399 -11.13 20.16 -18.18
CA LYS A 399 -10.39 19.75 -19.38
C LYS A 399 -9.90 20.92 -20.22
N GLU A 400 -10.68 22.01 -20.27
CA GLU A 400 -10.43 23.13 -21.18
C GLU A 400 -9.72 24.31 -20.52
N VAL A 401 -9.70 24.39 -19.19
CA VAL A 401 -9.27 25.56 -18.42
C VAL A 401 -7.85 26.00 -18.80
N MET A 402 -6.92 25.06 -19.00
CA MET A 402 -5.53 25.37 -19.33
C MET A 402 -5.35 25.98 -20.72
N ASP A 403 -6.26 25.71 -21.65
CA ASP A 403 -6.30 26.35 -22.96
C ASP A 403 -7.01 27.71 -22.89
N ARG A 404 -8.07 27.82 -22.09
CA ARG A 404 -8.82 29.06 -21.89
C ARG A 404 -7.99 30.16 -21.23
N ILE A 405 -7.24 29.84 -20.16
CA ILE A 405 -6.33 30.80 -19.49
C ILE A 405 -5.34 31.44 -20.48
N ARG A 406 -4.78 30.61 -21.39
CA ARG A 406 -3.83 31.08 -22.40
C ARG A 406 -4.48 32.06 -23.39
N ARG A 407 -5.76 31.89 -23.71
CA ARG A 407 -6.51 32.81 -24.57
C ARG A 407 -6.88 34.10 -23.83
N ASP A 408 -7.22 33.99 -22.55
CA ASP A 408 -7.70 35.11 -21.74
C ASP A 408 -6.56 35.98 -21.19
N GLY A 409 -5.29 35.56 -21.37
CA GLY A 409 -4.11 36.32 -21.00
C GLY A 409 -3.91 36.45 -19.49
N ILE A 410 -4.41 35.48 -18.72
CA ILE A 410 -4.32 35.47 -17.25
C ILE A 410 -2.98 34.89 -16.83
N GLU A 411 -2.25 35.63 -15.99
CA GLU A 411 -0.96 35.19 -15.44
C GLU A 411 -1.19 34.15 -14.33
N ILE A 412 -0.48 33.02 -14.39
CA ILE A 412 -0.54 31.97 -13.35
C ILE A 412 0.86 31.80 -12.76
N GLU A 413 0.97 32.00 -11.45
CA GLU A 413 2.19 31.77 -10.67
C GLU A 413 1.97 30.58 -9.72
N ILE A 414 2.90 29.63 -9.70
CA ILE A 414 2.78 28.40 -8.90
C ILE A 414 4.03 28.24 -8.06
N ASN A 415 3.87 28.32 -6.75
CA ASN A 415 4.96 28.30 -5.78
C ASN A 415 4.89 27.04 -4.91
N GLN A 416 6.07 26.55 -4.54
CA GLN A 416 6.20 25.52 -3.52
C GLN A 416 6.49 26.19 -2.17
N VAL A 417 5.67 25.90 -1.17
CA VAL A 417 5.84 26.39 0.21
C VAL A 417 6.19 25.25 1.16
N LYS A 418 6.77 25.56 2.32
CA LYS A 418 7.23 24.55 3.30
C LYS A 418 6.16 24.16 4.33
N GLU A 419 5.13 24.98 4.49
CA GLU A 419 4.13 24.78 5.54
C GLU A 419 3.25 23.55 5.24
N TYR A 420 3.14 22.66 6.23
CA TYR A 420 2.46 21.38 6.07
C TYR A 420 0.96 21.55 5.78
N GLN A 421 0.46 20.81 4.79
CA GLN A 421 -0.93 20.85 4.32
C GLN A 421 -1.43 22.22 3.81
N MET A 422 -0.54 23.20 3.64
CA MET A 422 -0.91 24.51 3.16
C MET A 422 -1.32 24.47 1.68
N GLN A 423 -2.44 25.12 1.41
CA GLN A 423 -2.84 25.53 0.07
C GLN A 423 -3.37 26.97 0.16
N ARG A 424 -2.73 27.88 -0.57
CA ARG A 424 -3.16 29.28 -0.62
C ARG A 424 -3.39 29.67 -2.07
N VAL A 425 -4.52 30.34 -2.31
CA VAL A 425 -4.86 30.89 -3.61
C VAL A 425 -5.08 32.38 -3.46
N THR A 426 -4.32 33.15 -4.22
CA THR A 426 -4.48 34.60 -4.34
C THR A 426 -5.04 34.92 -5.72
N VAL A 427 -6.15 35.63 -5.77
CA VAL A 427 -6.75 36.14 -7.01
C VAL A 427 -6.53 37.65 -7.06
N VAL A 428 -5.77 38.09 -8.06
CA VAL A 428 -5.52 39.51 -8.34
C VAL A 428 -6.55 39.98 -9.34
N ALA A 429 -7.34 40.98 -8.94
CA ALA A 429 -8.41 41.54 -9.77
C ALA A 429 -8.41 43.07 -9.73
N SER A 430 -9.00 43.68 -10.76
CA SER A 430 -8.92 45.13 -11.01
C SER A 430 -9.55 46.02 -9.95
N GLU A 431 -10.52 45.52 -9.19
CA GLU A 431 -11.22 46.30 -8.15
C GLU A 431 -10.86 45.81 -6.76
N GLN A 432 -10.96 44.51 -6.51
CA GLN A 432 -10.68 43.91 -5.22
C GLN A 432 -10.01 42.55 -5.41
N SER A 433 -8.78 42.45 -4.94
CA SER A 433 -8.07 41.17 -4.87
C SER A 433 -8.50 40.39 -3.62
N SER A 434 -8.26 39.08 -3.63
CA SER A 434 -8.63 38.20 -2.52
C SER A 434 -7.56 37.16 -2.26
N VAL A 435 -7.46 36.71 -1.01
CA VAL A 435 -6.60 35.62 -0.60
C VAL A 435 -7.41 34.64 0.23
N VAL A 436 -7.29 33.35 -0.10
CA VAL A 436 -7.79 32.28 0.77
C VAL A 436 -6.63 31.33 1.06
N ASP A 437 -6.26 31.26 2.34
CA ASP A 437 -5.30 30.32 2.89
C ASP A 437 -6.06 29.25 3.69
N ALA A 438 -5.90 27.99 3.29
CA ALA A 438 -6.55 26.87 3.94
C ALA A 438 -5.62 25.67 4.14
N ARG A 439 -6.03 24.76 5.01
CA ARG A 439 -5.45 23.43 5.15
C ARG A 439 -6.41 22.40 4.58
N ASN A 440 -5.84 21.43 3.87
CA ASN A 440 -6.60 20.37 3.25
C ASN A 440 -7.10 19.35 4.29
N ARG A 441 -8.37 18.93 4.20
CA ARG A 441 -9.01 18.00 5.14
C ARG A 441 -9.69 16.81 4.45
N GLY A 442 -9.38 16.59 3.17
CA GLY A 442 -9.95 15.52 2.34
C GLY A 442 -11.44 15.73 2.05
N GLY A 443 -11.95 15.08 1.00
CA GLY A 443 -13.38 15.17 0.64
C GLY A 443 -13.81 16.54 0.11
N GLY A 444 -12.89 17.39 -0.35
CA GLY A 444 -13.20 18.76 -0.78
C GLY A 444 -13.35 19.79 0.35
N ARG A 445 -13.15 19.35 1.61
CA ARG A 445 -13.31 20.16 2.83
C ARG A 445 -12.09 21.03 3.10
N LEU A 446 -12.30 22.12 3.82
CA LEU A 446 -11.29 23.14 4.11
C LEU A 446 -11.23 23.48 5.59
N ALA A 447 -10.02 23.61 6.14
CA ALA A 447 -9.80 24.35 7.38
C ALA A 447 -9.19 25.70 7.03
N VAL A 448 -9.99 26.76 7.12
CA VAL A 448 -9.59 28.12 6.73
C VAL A 448 -8.67 28.71 7.80
N VAL A 449 -7.53 29.25 7.38
CA VAL A 449 -6.51 29.83 8.28
C VAL A 449 -6.52 31.35 8.19
N GLN A 450 -6.38 31.89 6.98
CA GLN A 450 -6.38 33.33 6.72
C GLN A 450 -7.20 33.62 5.48
N VAL A 451 -8.00 34.69 5.53
CA VAL A 451 -8.81 35.15 4.40
C VAL A 451 -8.74 36.66 4.31
N GLU A 452 -8.57 37.14 3.09
CA GLU A 452 -8.70 38.55 2.75
C GLU A 452 -9.67 38.71 1.56
N PRO A 453 -10.54 39.73 1.59
CA PRO A 453 -10.65 40.77 2.61
C PRO A 453 -11.60 40.45 3.78
N ASP A 454 -12.47 39.44 3.66
CA ASP A 454 -13.56 39.22 4.63
C ASP A 454 -13.77 37.74 4.94
N LEU A 455 -13.35 37.32 6.14
CA LEU A 455 -13.54 35.96 6.66
C LEU A 455 -15.02 35.61 6.85
N LYS A 456 -15.85 36.53 7.36
CA LYS A 456 -17.27 36.27 7.60
C LYS A 456 -17.96 36.00 6.27
N ARG A 457 -17.67 36.82 5.26
CA ARG A 457 -18.19 36.61 3.91
C ARG A 457 -17.72 35.29 3.31
N CYS A 458 -16.47 34.90 3.54
CA CYS A 458 -15.96 33.61 3.09
C CYS A 458 -16.73 32.43 3.68
N LEU A 459 -17.07 32.48 4.98
CA LEU A 459 -17.85 31.43 5.63
C LEU A 459 -19.31 31.37 5.12
N GLU A 460 -19.90 32.52 4.77
CA GLU A 460 -21.21 32.57 4.12
C GLU A 460 -21.16 31.99 2.70
N LEU A 461 -20.13 32.36 1.92
CA LEU A 461 -19.90 31.83 0.58
C LEU A 461 -19.73 30.32 0.61
N ALA A 462 -18.94 29.80 1.56
CA ALA A 462 -18.74 28.37 1.73
C ALA A 462 -20.07 27.62 1.90
N LYS A 463 -20.98 28.12 2.75
CA LYS A 463 -22.32 27.54 2.91
C LYS A 463 -23.14 27.59 1.61
N SER A 464 -23.11 28.72 0.90
CA SER A 464 -23.86 28.89 -0.36
C SER A 464 -23.33 28.01 -1.50
N LEU A 465 -22.03 27.71 -1.49
CA LEU A 465 -21.35 26.91 -2.50
C LEU A 465 -21.26 25.41 -2.15
N ASP A 466 -21.90 25.00 -1.04
CA ASP A 466 -21.84 23.65 -0.47
C ASP A 466 -20.40 23.18 -0.19
N ILE A 467 -19.58 24.10 0.33
CA ILE A 467 -18.20 23.86 0.75
C ILE A 467 -18.18 23.71 2.28
N GLU A 468 -17.85 22.51 2.75
CA GLU A 468 -17.73 22.23 4.17
C GLU A 468 -16.43 22.83 4.74
N ILE A 469 -16.60 23.70 5.73
CA ILE A 469 -15.50 24.26 6.53
C ILE A 469 -15.40 23.48 7.84
N VAL A 470 -14.23 22.92 8.11
CA VAL A 470 -13.91 22.22 9.35
C VAL A 470 -12.86 23.00 10.13
N GLN A 471 -12.80 22.80 11.44
CA GLN A 471 -11.77 23.44 12.28
C GLN A 471 -10.39 22.79 12.09
#